data_AF-A0A916FKF4-F1
#
_entry.id   AF-A0A916FKF4-F1
#
_cell.length_a   1.000
_cell.length_b   1.000
_cell.length_c   1.000
_cell.angle_alpha   90.00
_cell.angle_beta   90.00
_cell.angle_gamma   90.00
#
_symmetry.space_group_name_H-M   'P 1'
#
loop_
_entity.id
_entity.type
_entity.pdbx_description
1 polymer ?
#
loop_
_entity_poly.entity_id
_entity_poly.type
_entity_poly.pdbx_seq_one_letter_code
_entity_poly.pdbx_strand_id
1 'polypeptide(L)'
;MSGKPHPLPPAPELNPLASKEGESPISIDALVFALLCAAYLPMRFIIPTPPVIPGSVVATIVLIAAVMSYFALDLLAARSERAQRRVLRGKWILVLIAGGVITLAPLLMNILVRQQSASYLHAHDGLLQTEAAVQFVLAGKNPYAETYHQTPMALAPFDVKGISVNPALEHFAYLPLTFLLPLPWQAVLGSGFDLRYLHLIFFSAMLFVATRLTQKPQKRLLLVMALGLSPLFIGPLIEGRNDVMVLSWLIFTWALLQRGKLTTSAITLALACGTKHPAVVFVPFYFIYLSQRGTWRERVKRVQKPFLIWTALTVLIIAPWFLLNPSSFVDDTVSYLNGTSAVSYPISGFSFGMLLVSLGLLPSNLAQFPFGVLQIASGLPVAYGLLRRQWQRPGLPAAIAGFALLLFISQFFSRIFNDNYLGLIITLMAVAALMDVETARAPATIAPTDHA
;
A
#
# COMPACT_ATOMS: atom_id res chain seq x y z
N MET A 1 8.89 -22.64 -80.11
CA MET A 1 9.14 -23.25 -78.79
C MET A 1 8.48 -22.36 -77.73
N SER A 2 7.30 -22.76 -77.25
CA SER A 2 6.46 -21.99 -76.31
C SER A 2 6.40 -22.78 -75.00
N GLY A 3 7.15 -22.34 -74.00
CA GLY A 3 7.17 -22.94 -72.66
C GLY A 3 6.05 -22.39 -71.78
N LYS A 4 5.15 -23.26 -71.32
CA LYS A 4 4.14 -22.93 -70.30
C LYS A 4 4.81 -22.84 -68.92
N PRO A 5 4.46 -21.86 -68.07
CA PRO A 5 4.96 -21.79 -66.70
C PRO A 5 4.26 -22.82 -65.80
N HIS A 6 5.05 -23.53 -64.98
CA HIS A 6 4.57 -24.44 -63.95
C HIS A 6 3.87 -23.67 -62.81
N PRO A 7 2.78 -24.20 -62.21
CA PRO A 7 2.17 -23.61 -61.03
C PRO A 7 3.05 -23.82 -59.80
N LEU A 8 3.20 -22.77 -58.99
CA LEU A 8 3.87 -22.80 -57.69
C LEU A 8 3.13 -23.76 -56.74
N PRO A 9 3.86 -24.49 -55.87
CA PRO A 9 3.25 -25.36 -54.87
C PRO A 9 2.41 -24.55 -53.87
N PRO A 10 1.31 -25.11 -53.34
CA PRO A 10 0.50 -24.46 -52.32
C PRO A 10 1.34 -24.18 -51.07
N ALA A 11 1.17 -22.98 -50.51
CA ALA A 11 1.81 -22.59 -49.26
C ALA A 11 1.42 -23.58 -48.14
N PRO A 12 2.36 -23.98 -47.27
CA PRO A 12 2.06 -24.90 -46.19
C PRO A 12 0.97 -24.31 -45.29
N GLU A 13 -0.10 -25.08 -45.06
CA GLU A 13 -1.11 -24.76 -44.06
C GLU A 13 -0.42 -24.57 -42.70
N LEU A 14 -0.52 -23.36 -42.16
CA LEU A 14 -0.12 -23.04 -40.80
C LEU A 14 -0.96 -23.89 -39.85
N ASN A 15 -0.39 -25.01 -39.41
CA ASN A 15 -0.97 -25.87 -38.40
C ASN A 15 -1.17 -25.05 -37.09
N PRO A 16 -2.40 -24.77 -36.64
CA PRO A 16 -2.65 -23.95 -35.45
C PRO A 16 -2.27 -24.67 -34.14
N LEU A 17 -1.79 -25.92 -34.23
CA LEU A 17 -1.50 -26.81 -33.11
C LEU A 17 -0.06 -26.75 -32.62
N ALA A 18 0.79 -25.86 -33.14
CA ALA A 18 2.03 -25.52 -32.45
C ALA A 18 1.70 -24.65 -31.24
N SER A 19 1.17 -25.26 -30.17
CA SER A 19 1.37 -24.75 -28.82
C SER A 19 2.87 -24.46 -28.71
N LYS A 20 3.25 -23.21 -28.46
CA LYS A 20 4.65 -22.84 -28.24
C LYS A 20 5.25 -23.83 -27.25
N GLU A 21 6.11 -24.71 -27.75
CA GLU A 21 6.83 -25.67 -26.91
C GLU A 21 7.56 -24.89 -25.83
N GLY A 22 7.17 -25.08 -24.56
CA GLY A 22 7.81 -24.46 -23.40
C GLY A 22 6.94 -23.56 -22.51
N GLU A 23 5.68 -23.25 -22.84
CA GLU A 23 4.80 -22.53 -21.90
C GLU A 23 4.22 -23.50 -20.85
N SER A 24 4.48 -23.23 -19.56
CA SER A 24 3.93 -23.98 -18.42
C SER A 24 2.40 -24.11 -18.53
N PRO A 25 1.82 -25.30 -18.24
CA PRO A 25 0.37 -25.50 -18.27
C PRO A 25 -0.36 -24.70 -17.18
N ILE A 26 0.38 -24.17 -16.20
CA ILE A 26 -0.15 -23.39 -15.08
C ILE A 26 0.30 -21.93 -15.22
N SER A 27 -0.67 -21.03 -15.12
CA SER A 27 -0.49 -19.58 -15.13
C SER A 27 0.12 -19.05 -13.83
N ILE A 28 0.85 -17.94 -13.93
CA ILE A 28 1.43 -17.26 -12.77
C ILE A 28 0.37 -16.75 -11.78
N ASP A 29 -0.82 -16.37 -12.26
CA ASP A 29 -1.91 -15.93 -11.38
C ASP A 29 -2.52 -17.07 -10.58
N ALA A 30 -2.58 -18.30 -11.11
CA ALA A 30 -2.99 -19.46 -10.33
C ALA A 30 -2.00 -19.75 -9.20
N LEU A 31 -0.69 -19.70 -9.48
CA LEU A 31 0.35 -19.89 -8.47
C LEU A 31 0.29 -18.80 -7.38
N VAL A 32 0.19 -17.53 -7.79
CA VAL A 32 0.11 -16.41 -6.84
C VAL A 32 -1.15 -16.50 -5.99
N PHE A 33 -2.30 -16.82 -6.58
CA PHE A 33 -3.55 -17.02 -5.84
C PHE A 33 -3.42 -18.14 -4.81
N ALA A 34 -2.89 -19.29 -5.21
CA ALA A 34 -2.67 -20.42 -4.32
C ALA A 34 -1.71 -20.08 -3.16
N LEU A 35 -0.58 -19.43 -3.45
CA LEU A 35 0.40 -19.04 -2.44
C LEU A 35 -0.18 -18.04 -1.43
N LEU A 36 -0.90 -17.03 -1.90
CA LEU A 36 -1.51 -16.02 -1.03
C LEU A 36 -2.62 -16.64 -0.16
N CYS A 37 -3.49 -17.48 -0.72
CA CYS A 37 -4.50 -18.20 0.06
C CYS A 37 -3.87 -19.19 1.06
N ALA A 38 -2.84 -19.93 0.65
CA ALA A 38 -2.15 -20.90 1.49
C ALA A 38 -1.50 -20.26 2.71
N ALA A 39 -1.02 -19.01 2.60
CA ALA A 39 -0.45 -18.28 3.73
C ALA A 39 -1.43 -18.09 4.91
N TYR A 40 -2.76 -18.12 4.67
CA TYR A 40 -3.77 -17.97 5.72
C TYR A 40 -4.18 -19.30 6.39
N LEU A 41 -3.86 -20.45 5.77
CA LEU A 41 -4.14 -21.76 6.36
C LEU A 41 -3.41 -21.99 7.69
N PRO A 42 -2.10 -21.69 7.82
CA PRO A 42 -1.39 -21.80 9.11
C PRO A 42 -1.60 -20.59 10.03
N MET A 43 -2.08 -19.44 9.52
CA MET A 43 -2.32 -18.25 10.34
C MET A 43 -3.48 -18.37 11.34
N ARG A 44 -4.10 -19.56 11.42
CA ARG A 44 -4.99 -20.01 12.50
C ARG A 44 -4.45 -19.79 13.92
N PHE A 45 -3.15 -19.52 14.06
CA PHE A 45 -2.45 -19.40 15.34
C PHE A 45 -1.87 -18.01 15.66
N ILE A 46 -2.03 -17.00 14.79
CA ILE A 46 -1.22 -15.76 14.88
C ILE A 46 -2.04 -14.50 15.20
N ILE A 47 -3.30 -14.40 14.75
CA ILE A 47 -4.10 -13.20 15.00
C ILE A 47 -5.12 -13.49 16.11
N PRO A 48 -5.16 -12.71 17.21
CA PRO A 48 -6.20 -12.77 18.22
C PRO A 48 -7.49 -12.11 17.69
N THR A 49 -7.94 -12.53 16.51
CA THR A 49 -9.31 -12.29 16.04
C THR A 49 -10.25 -13.21 16.79
N PRO A 50 -11.53 -12.84 16.99
CA PRO A 50 -12.57 -13.79 17.33
C PRO A 50 -12.43 -15.02 16.42
N PRO A 51 -12.51 -16.25 16.96
CA PRO A 51 -12.08 -17.48 16.30
C PRO A 51 -13.01 -17.83 15.15
N VAL A 52 -12.94 -17.14 14.01
CA VAL A 52 -13.92 -17.38 12.95
C VAL A 52 -13.34 -17.45 11.54
N ILE A 53 -12.25 -16.81 11.10
CA ILE A 53 -12.03 -16.78 9.62
C ILE A 53 -10.63 -17.14 9.10
N PRO A 54 -9.52 -16.85 9.80
CA PRO A 54 -8.36 -17.72 9.74
C PRO A 54 -8.53 -18.74 10.88
N GLY A 55 -9.36 -19.76 10.69
CA GLY A 55 -9.49 -20.83 11.68
C GLY A 55 -10.82 -21.60 11.77
N SER A 56 -11.90 -21.11 11.16
CA SER A 56 -13.10 -21.94 10.98
C SER A 56 -12.87 -22.97 9.90
N VAL A 57 -13.32 -24.20 10.16
CA VAL A 57 -13.26 -25.31 9.19
C VAL A 57 -13.96 -24.91 7.88
N VAL A 58 -15.06 -24.17 7.97
CA VAL A 58 -15.83 -23.69 6.81
C VAL A 58 -15.00 -22.73 5.95
N ALA A 59 -14.39 -21.70 6.54
CA ALA A 59 -13.55 -20.76 5.78
C ALA A 59 -12.38 -21.46 5.09
N THR A 60 -11.74 -22.40 5.80
CA THR A 60 -10.66 -23.24 5.24
C THR A 60 -11.15 -24.07 4.06
N ILE A 61 -12.29 -24.75 4.16
CA ILE A 61 -12.88 -25.54 3.06
C ILE A 61 -13.20 -24.63 1.87
N VAL A 62 -13.78 -23.45 2.11
CA VAL A 62 -14.11 -22.49 1.04
C VAL A 62 -12.83 -22.02 0.32
N LEU A 63 -11.76 -21.73 1.05
CA LEU A 63 -10.48 -21.33 0.45
C LEU A 63 -9.83 -22.45 -0.35
N ILE A 64 -9.81 -23.68 0.18
CA ILE A 64 -9.29 -24.85 -0.55
C ILE A 64 -10.11 -25.08 -1.82
N ALA A 65 -11.44 -25.08 -1.72
CA ALA A 65 -12.32 -25.22 -2.88
C ALA A 65 -12.09 -24.11 -3.91
N ALA A 66 -11.88 -22.86 -3.47
CA ALA A 66 -11.59 -21.75 -4.35
C ALA A 66 -10.25 -21.93 -5.08
N VAL A 67 -9.19 -22.35 -4.39
CA VAL A 67 -7.88 -22.63 -4.99
C VAL A 67 -7.96 -23.78 -6.00
N MET A 68 -8.60 -24.89 -5.63
CA MET A 68 -8.78 -26.04 -6.53
C MET A 68 -9.60 -25.66 -7.76
N SER A 69 -10.66 -24.87 -7.58
CA SER A 69 -11.48 -24.35 -8.68
C SER A 69 -10.68 -23.40 -9.57
N TYR A 70 -9.76 -22.61 -9.00
CA TYR A 70 -8.92 -21.70 -9.77
C TYR A 70 -7.98 -22.48 -10.69
N PHE A 71 -7.30 -23.52 -10.17
CA PHE A 71 -6.47 -24.41 -10.99
C PHE A 71 -7.30 -25.15 -12.05
N ALA A 72 -8.49 -25.64 -11.69
CA ALA A 72 -9.37 -26.27 -12.65
C ALA A 72 -9.73 -25.33 -13.80
N LEU A 73 -10.10 -24.07 -13.51
CA LEU A 73 -10.36 -23.04 -14.52
C LEU A 73 -9.14 -22.71 -15.37
N ASP A 74 -7.93 -22.81 -14.80
CA ASP A 74 -6.67 -22.53 -15.51
C ASP A 74 -6.30 -23.62 -16.51
N LEU A 75 -6.57 -24.89 -16.15
CA LEU A 75 -6.33 -26.06 -17.02
C LEU A 75 -7.37 -26.19 -18.14
N LEU A 76 -8.49 -25.47 -18.07
CA LEU A 76 -9.46 -25.44 -19.15
C LEU A 76 -8.86 -24.74 -20.37
N ALA A 77 -8.48 -25.52 -21.38
CA ALA A 77 -8.07 -25.03 -22.70
C ALA A 77 -9.24 -24.34 -23.41
N ALA A 78 -9.47 -23.07 -23.07
CA ALA A 78 -10.56 -22.27 -23.62
C ALA A 78 -10.28 -21.92 -25.10
N ARG A 79 -10.84 -22.72 -26.02
CA ARG A 79 -10.66 -22.58 -27.47
C ARG A 79 -11.41 -21.40 -28.11
N SER A 80 -12.39 -20.81 -27.41
CA SER A 80 -13.16 -19.67 -27.91
C SER A 80 -13.00 -18.45 -27.00
N GLU A 81 -13.09 -17.25 -27.58
CA GLU A 81 -13.07 -16.00 -26.80
C GLU A 81 -14.17 -15.94 -25.73
N ARG A 82 -15.35 -16.51 -26.02
CA ARG A 82 -16.45 -16.58 -25.05
C ARG A 82 -16.07 -17.45 -23.85
N ALA A 83 -15.41 -18.59 -24.09
CA ALA A 83 -14.91 -19.46 -23.03
C ALA A 83 -13.80 -18.76 -22.23
N GLN A 84 -12.86 -18.07 -22.88
CA GLN A 84 -11.81 -17.31 -22.20
C GLN A 84 -12.38 -16.21 -21.30
N ARG A 85 -13.40 -15.48 -21.77
CA ARG A 85 -14.11 -14.48 -20.96
C ARG A 85 -14.82 -15.11 -19.75
N ARG A 86 -15.40 -16.30 -19.89
CA ARG A 86 -16.03 -17.04 -18.78
C ARG A 86 -15.00 -17.51 -17.76
N VAL A 87 -13.88 -18.08 -18.21
CA VAL A 87 -12.75 -18.47 -17.34
C VAL A 87 -12.24 -17.28 -16.54
N LEU A 88 -11.99 -16.15 -17.21
CA LEU A 88 -11.55 -14.93 -16.53
C LEU A 88 -12.57 -14.42 -15.50
N ARG A 89 -13.86 -14.44 -15.82
CA ARG A 89 -14.93 -14.08 -14.87
C ARG A 89 -14.95 -15.02 -13.67
N GLY A 90 -14.80 -16.33 -13.90
CA GLY A 90 -14.68 -17.33 -12.84
C GLY A 90 -13.51 -17.03 -11.92
N LYS A 91 -12.32 -16.76 -12.48
CA LYS A 91 -11.13 -16.34 -11.70
C LYS A 91 -11.39 -15.10 -10.84
N TRP A 92 -12.05 -14.07 -11.39
CA TRP A 92 -12.45 -12.89 -10.61
C TRP A 92 -13.40 -13.24 -9.46
N ILE A 93 -14.41 -14.06 -9.71
CA ILE A 93 -15.35 -14.51 -8.67
C ILE A 93 -14.60 -15.22 -7.55
N LEU A 94 -13.67 -16.11 -7.88
CA LEU A 94 -12.86 -16.84 -6.89
C LEU A 94 -11.96 -15.89 -6.07
N VAL A 95 -11.36 -14.88 -6.69
CA VAL A 95 -10.60 -13.83 -5.97
C VAL A 95 -11.50 -13.02 -5.05
N LEU A 96 -12.72 -12.68 -5.48
CA LEU A 96 -13.68 -11.96 -4.66
C LEU A 96 -14.18 -12.80 -3.48
N ILE A 97 -14.41 -14.11 -3.69
CA ILE A 97 -14.75 -15.04 -2.61
C ILE A 97 -13.60 -15.11 -1.60
N ALA A 98 -12.36 -15.27 -2.07
CA ALA A 98 -11.19 -15.29 -1.20
C ALA A 98 -11.05 -13.97 -0.42
N GLY A 99 -11.22 -12.80 -1.06
CA GLY A 99 -11.19 -11.50 -0.38
C GLY A 99 -12.35 -11.32 0.62
N GLY A 100 -13.52 -11.88 0.30
CA GLY A 100 -14.67 -11.94 1.20
C GLY A 100 -14.36 -12.70 2.49
N VAL A 101 -13.76 -13.88 2.36
CA VAL A 101 -13.38 -14.74 3.48
C VAL A 101 -12.18 -14.17 4.22
N ILE A 102 -11.08 -13.85 3.53
CA ILE A 102 -9.81 -13.48 4.16
C ILE A 102 -9.84 -12.06 4.76
N THR A 103 -10.57 -11.13 4.15
CA THR A 103 -10.50 -9.71 4.51
C THR A 103 -11.82 -9.19 5.03
N LEU A 104 -12.88 -9.22 4.20
CA LEU A 104 -14.11 -8.50 4.49
C LEU A 104 -14.82 -9.05 5.72
N ALA A 105 -15.01 -10.37 5.77
CA ALA A 105 -15.72 -11.00 6.87
C ALA A 105 -15.00 -10.84 8.23
N PRO A 106 -13.70 -11.10 8.39
CA PRO A 106 -13.03 -10.90 9.67
C PRO A 106 -12.94 -9.41 10.06
N LEU A 107 -12.79 -8.49 9.11
CA LEU A 107 -12.84 -7.05 9.39
C LEU A 107 -14.20 -6.64 9.94
N LEU A 108 -15.30 -7.00 9.27
CA LEU A 108 -16.65 -6.68 9.72
C LEU A 108 -16.97 -7.35 11.06
N MET A 109 -16.53 -8.59 11.26
CA MET A 109 -16.73 -9.30 12.52
C MET A 109 -16.01 -8.60 13.68
N ASN A 110 -14.77 -8.15 13.48
CA ASN A 110 -14.06 -7.39 14.52
C ASN A 110 -14.77 -6.07 14.88
N ILE A 111 -15.40 -5.40 13.90
CA ILE A 111 -16.21 -4.21 14.18
C ILE A 111 -17.46 -4.59 15.00
N LEU A 112 -18.20 -5.61 14.58
CA LEU A 112 -19.43 -6.04 15.25
C LEU A 112 -19.19 -6.54 16.67
N VAL A 113 -18.15 -7.35 16.88
CA VAL A 113 -17.79 -7.85 18.22
C VAL A 113 -17.31 -6.71 19.11
N ARG A 114 -16.52 -5.76 18.58
CA ARG A 114 -16.09 -4.57 19.33
C ARG A 114 -17.29 -3.74 19.80
N GLN A 115 -18.30 -3.55 18.97
CA GLN A 115 -19.54 -2.83 19.34
C GLN A 115 -20.32 -3.50 20.48
N GLN A 116 -20.13 -4.81 20.69
CA GLN A 116 -20.78 -5.59 21.75
C GLN A 116 -19.87 -5.85 22.96
N SER A 117 -18.64 -5.37 22.93
CA SER A 117 -17.63 -5.59 23.97
C SER A 117 -17.01 -4.27 24.43
N ALA A 118 -15.96 -4.34 25.25
CA ALA A 118 -15.26 -3.13 25.67
C ALA A 118 -14.57 -2.46 24.46
N SER A 119 -14.62 -1.13 24.40
CA SER A 119 -14.20 -0.34 23.23
C SER A 119 -12.72 -0.50 22.84
N TYR A 120 -11.88 -1.00 23.75
CA TYR A 120 -10.46 -1.28 23.54
C TYR A 120 -10.16 -2.70 23.06
N LEU A 121 -11.14 -3.61 23.07
CA LEU A 121 -10.96 -4.98 22.58
C LEU A 121 -11.10 -5.04 21.06
N HIS A 122 -10.40 -5.99 20.43
CA HIS A 122 -10.42 -6.23 18.98
C HIS A 122 -10.06 -4.99 18.12
N ALA A 123 -9.21 -4.12 18.66
CA ALA A 123 -8.73 -2.91 18.02
C ALA A 123 -7.22 -2.74 18.27
N HIS A 124 -6.51 -2.30 17.24
CA HIS A 124 -5.11 -1.86 17.38
C HIS A 124 -5.05 -0.55 18.16
N ASP A 125 -3.98 -0.34 18.92
CA ASP A 125 -3.79 0.87 19.74
C ASP A 125 -3.84 2.15 18.91
N GLY A 126 -3.19 2.18 17.73
CA GLY A 126 -3.24 3.30 16.80
C GLY A 126 -4.65 3.64 16.26
N LEU A 127 -5.56 2.65 16.19
CA LEU A 127 -6.97 2.91 15.87
C LEU A 127 -7.64 3.66 17.03
N LEU A 128 -7.48 3.14 18.25
CA LEU A 128 -8.03 3.75 19.47
C LEU A 128 -7.49 5.16 19.66
N GLN A 129 -6.20 5.34 19.39
CA GLN A 129 -5.51 6.62 19.47
C GLN A 129 -6.07 7.63 18.46
N THR A 130 -6.32 7.19 17.22
CA THR A 130 -6.89 8.06 16.18
C THR A 130 -8.31 8.48 16.53
N GLU A 131 -9.15 7.55 17.01
CA GLU A 131 -10.51 7.87 17.46
C GLU A 131 -10.49 8.83 18.66
N ALA A 132 -9.56 8.65 19.61
CA ALA A 132 -9.37 9.57 20.73
C ALA A 132 -8.87 10.96 20.28
N ALA A 133 -7.93 11.03 19.34
CA ALA A 133 -7.46 12.28 18.76
C ALA A 133 -8.59 13.06 18.11
N VAL A 134 -9.51 12.39 17.42
CA VAL A 134 -10.71 13.02 16.87
C VAL A 134 -11.58 13.62 17.98
N GLN A 135 -11.77 12.90 19.10
CA GLN A 135 -12.52 13.45 20.25
C GLN A 135 -11.84 14.69 20.84
N PHE A 136 -10.51 14.71 20.92
CA PHE A 136 -9.77 15.91 21.34
C PHE A 136 -10.05 17.08 20.40
N VAL A 137 -9.97 16.88 19.08
CA VAL A 137 -10.28 17.94 18.11
C VAL A 137 -11.72 18.44 18.25
N LEU A 138 -12.69 17.54 18.41
CA LEU A 138 -14.11 17.91 18.63
C LEU A 138 -14.31 18.69 19.92
N ALA A 139 -13.48 18.46 20.94
CA ALA A 139 -13.45 19.22 22.18
C ALA A 139 -12.60 20.51 22.10
N GLY A 140 -12.09 20.88 20.93
CA GLY A 140 -11.24 22.07 20.73
C GLY A 140 -9.82 21.92 21.28
N LYS A 141 -9.36 20.68 21.54
CA LYS A 141 -8.04 20.35 22.04
C LYS A 141 -7.09 19.96 20.91
N ASN A 142 -5.80 20.19 21.10
CA ASN A 142 -4.75 19.77 20.18
C ASN A 142 -4.30 18.34 20.52
N PRO A 143 -4.51 17.32 19.67
CA PRO A 143 -4.14 15.94 19.98
C PRO A 143 -2.67 15.74 20.34
N TYR A 144 -1.78 16.54 19.77
CA TYR A 144 -0.33 16.49 20.05
C TYR A 144 0.03 17.04 21.43
N ALA A 145 -0.87 17.76 22.11
CA ALA A 145 -0.62 18.36 23.43
C ALA A 145 -1.32 17.62 24.57
N GLU A 146 -2.05 16.54 24.26
CA GLU A 146 -2.87 15.79 25.21
C GLU A 146 -2.24 14.42 25.50
N THR A 147 -2.54 13.86 26.67
CA THR A 147 -2.18 12.48 26.99
C THR A 147 -3.37 11.56 26.76
N TYR A 148 -3.08 10.29 26.48
CA TYR A 148 -4.07 9.27 26.16
C TYR A 148 -4.40 8.34 27.34
N HIS A 149 -3.87 8.64 28.54
CA HIS A 149 -4.12 7.88 29.77
C HIS A 149 -5.60 7.80 30.17
N GLN A 150 -6.39 8.82 29.81
CA GLN A 150 -7.82 8.88 30.10
C GLN A 150 -8.68 8.41 28.93
N THR A 151 -8.13 7.58 28.04
CA THR A 151 -8.81 7.06 26.86
C THR A 151 -8.90 5.54 26.90
N PRO A 152 -9.79 4.91 26.10
CA PRO A 152 -9.85 3.45 26.02
C PRO A 152 -8.50 2.78 25.67
N MET A 153 -7.60 3.49 24.98
CA MET A 153 -6.27 2.99 24.63
C MET A 153 -5.44 2.61 25.87
N ALA A 154 -5.62 3.30 27.00
CA ALA A 154 -4.90 2.99 28.25
C ALA A 154 -5.30 1.64 28.87
N LEU A 155 -6.47 1.12 28.49
CA LEU A 155 -6.97 -0.18 28.95
C LEU A 155 -6.57 -1.33 28.01
N ALA A 156 -6.08 -1.01 26.81
CA ALA A 156 -5.68 -2.01 25.84
C ALA A 156 -4.41 -2.73 26.30
N PRO A 157 -4.35 -4.08 26.25
CA PRO A 157 -3.13 -4.82 26.52
C PRO A 157 -2.01 -4.38 25.57
N PHE A 158 -0.84 -4.12 26.13
CA PHE A 158 0.36 -3.80 25.38
C PHE A 158 1.47 -4.76 25.81
N ASP A 159 2.09 -5.46 24.84
CA ASP A 159 3.29 -6.24 25.08
C ASP A 159 4.20 -6.13 23.85
N VAL A 160 5.29 -5.39 24.03
CA VAL A 160 6.38 -5.34 23.06
C VAL A 160 7.66 -5.77 23.76
N LYS A 161 7.94 -7.07 23.71
CA LYS A 161 9.17 -7.69 24.24
C LYS A 161 9.37 -7.35 25.73
N GLY A 162 8.33 -7.53 26.54
CA GLY A 162 8.39 -7.35 28.00
C GLY A 162 8.10 -5.92 28.47
N ILE A 163 7.69 -5.02 27.57
CA ILE A 163 7.20 -3.69 27.91
C ILE A 163 5.68 -3.76 27.96
N SER A 164 5.11 -3.51 29.15
CA SER A 164 3.67 -3.64 29.41
C SER A 164 2.91 -2.32 29.39
N VAL A 165 3.60 -1.20 29.54
CA VAL A 165 3.00 0.14 29.47
C VAL A 165 3.23 0.70 28.08
N ASN A 166 2.15 1.08 27.39
CA ASN A 166 2.22 1.60 26.04
C ASN A 166 2.83 3.02 26.01
N PRO A 167 4.02 3.22 25.41
CA PRO A 167 4.63 4.55 25.31
C PRO A 167 3.81 5.54 24.46
N ALA A 168 2.93 5.04 23.59
CA ALA A 168 2.05 5.89 22.77
C ALA A 168 0.96 6.57 23.61
N LEU A 169 0.85 6.29 24.92
CA LEU A 169 -0.04 7.05 25.80
C LEU A 169 0.40 8.52 25.99
N GLU A 170 1.67 8.81 25.74
CA GLU A 170 2.24 10.16 25.86
C GLU A 170 2.33 10.91 24.52
N HIS A 171 2.16 10.23 23.38
CA HIS A 171 2.52 10.77 22.07
C HIS A 171 1.55 10.38 20.97
N PHE A 172 1.04 11.35 20.21
CA PHE A 172 0.27 11.10 18.99
C PHE A 172 1.16 10.94 17.75
N ALA A 173 1.58 9.71 17.47
CA ALA A 173 2.61 9.38 16.47
C ALA A 173 2.21 9.56 14.98
N TYR A 174 1.02 10.09 14.69
CA TYR A 174 0.48 10.17 13.33
C TYR A 174 0.39 11.62 12.82
N LEU A 175 0.38 11.77 11.49
CA LEU A 175 0.23 13.07 10.84
C LEU A 175 -1.25 13.51 10.78
N PRO A 176 -1.55 14.82 10.69
CA PRO A 176 -2.89 15.32 10.99
C PRO A 176 -4.03 14.73 10.16
N LEU A 177 -3.76 14.30 8.92
CA LEU A 177 -4.83 13.78 8.08
C LEU A 177 -5.45 12.49 8.63
N THR A 178 -4.76 11.76 9.52
CA THR A 178 -5.29 10.54 10.16
C THR A 178 -6.47 10.82 11.07
N PHE A 179 -6.52 11.97 11.77
CA PHE A 179 -7.70 12.38 12.55
C PHE A 179 -8.60 13.36 11.80
N LEU A 180 -8.09 14.16 10.86
CA LEU A 180 -8.93 15.09 10.09
C LEU A 180 -9.91 14.36 9.15
N LEU A 181 -9.52 13.24 8.54
CA LEU A 181 -10.41 12.46 7.65
C LEU A 181 -11.58 11.79 8.37
N PRO A 182 -11.39 11.10 9.52
CA PRO A 182 -12.51 10.53 10.27
C PRO A 182 -13.35 11.57 11.02
N LEU A 183 -12.81 12.77 11.30
CA LEU A 183 -13.49 13.84 12.05
C LEU A 183 -14.98 14.03 11.68
N PRO A 184 -15.38 14.29 10.41
CA PRO A 184 -16.78 14.50 10.08
C PRO A 184 -17.65 13.27 10.34
N TRP A 185 -17.12 12.06 10.16
CA TRP A 185 -17.88 10.82 10.36
C TRP A 185 -18.10 10.53 11.83
N GLN A 186 -17.06 10.70 12.64
CA GLN A 186 -17.13 10.49 14.08
C GLN A 186 -17.96 11.58 14.77
N ALA A 187 -17.94 12.82 14.26
CA ALA A 187 -18.82 13.89 14.74
C ALA A 187 -20.32 13.55 14.56
N VAL A 188 -20.66 12.87 13.47
CA VAL A 188 -22.05 12.49 13.16
C VAL A 188 -22.46 11.18 13.86
N LEU A 189 -21.57 10.19 13.89
CA LEU A 189 -21.88 8.84 14.37
C LEU A 189 -21.59 8.65 15.87
N GLY A 190 -20.83 9.56 16.49
CA GLY A 190 -20.50 9.51 17.91
C GLY A 190 -19.83 8.18 18.30
N SER A 191 -20.37 7.53 19.33
CA SER A 191 -19.88 6.24 19.85
C SER A 191 -20.11 5.05 18.92
N GLY A 192 -20.96 5.19 17.89
CA GLY A 192 -21.17 4.15 16.88
C GLY A 192 -20.10 4.12 15.79
N PHE A 193 -19.19 5.11 15.76
CA PHE A 193 -18.12 5.18 14.78
C PHE A 193 -17.04 4.12 15.04
N ASP A 194 -16.60 3.46 13.97
CA ASP A 194 -15.39 2.65 13.96
C ASP A 194 -14.55 3.05 12.75
N LEU A 195 -13.28 3.40 13.00
CA LEU A 195 -12.36 3.87 11.95
C LEU A 195 -12.22 2.87 10.78
N ARG A 196 -12.42 1.57 11.02
CA ARG A 196 -12.29 0.54 9.97
C ARG A 196 -13.34 0.65 8.88
N TYR A 197 -14.48 1.29 9.12
CA TYR A 197 -15.41 1.59 8.02
C TYR A 197 -14.77 2.52 6.99
N LEU A 198 -14.04 3.54 7.45
CA LEU A 198 -13.29 4.42 6.56
C LEU A 198 -12.17 3.64 5.85
N HIS A 199 -11.44 2.79 6.57
CA HIS A 199 -10.42 1.91 5.98
C HIS A 199 -11.00 1.00 4.89
N LEU A 200 -12.21 0.46 5.08
CA LEU A 200 -12.90 -0.37 4.09
C LEU A 200 -13.22 0.41 2.81
N ILE A 201 -13.68 1.67 2.93
CA ILE A 201 -13.92 2.56 1.78
C ILE A 201 -12.61 2.78 1.01
N PHE A 202 -11.53 3.11 1.71
CA PHE A 202 -10.21 3.28 1.10
C PHE A 202 -9.72 2.00 0.42
N PHE A 203 -9.84 0.86 1.10
CA PHE A 203 -9.45 -0.45 0.57
C PHE A 203 -10.21 -0.80 -0.72
N SER A 204 -11.55 -0.68 -0.71
CA SER A 204 -12.37 -0.97 -1.88
C SER A 204 -12.06 -0.03 -3.04
N ALA A 205 -11.91 1.27 -2.78
CA ALA A 205 -11.53 2.24 -3.80
C ALA A 205 -10.13 1.97 -4.36
N MET A 206 -9.16 1.62 -3.51
CA MET A 206 -7.81 1.24 -3.91
C MET A 206 -7.80 0.03 -4.84
N LEU A 207 -8.48 -1.07 -4.48
CA LEU A 207 -8.56 -2.27 -5.32
C LEU A 207 -9.20 -1.95 -6.67
N PHE A 208 -10.28 -1.17 -6.68
CA PHE A 208 -10.93 -0.76 -7.91
C PHE A 208 -10.00 0.08 -8.80
N VAL A 209 -9.32 1.08 -8.24
CA VAL A 209 -8.40 1.95 -8.99
C VAL A 209 -7.16 1.18 -9.45
N ALA A 210 -6.67 0.22 -8.67
CA ALA A 210 -5.52 -0.61 -9.03
C ALA A 210 -5.76 -1.39 -10.34
N THR A 211 -7.00 -1.82 -10.61
CA THR A 211 -7.34 -2.46 -11.90
C THR A 211 -7.09 -1.55 -13.11
N ARG A 212 -6.99 -0.24 -12.91
CA ARG A 212 -6.75 0.76 -13.96
C ARG A 212 -5.28 1.02 -14.22
N LEU A 213 -4.37 0.44 -13.42
CA LEU A 213 -2.91 0.60 -13.58
C LEU A 213 -2.32 -0.25 -14.72
N THR A 214 -3.12 -1.19 -15.25
CA THR A 214 -2.73 -2.06 -16.37
C THR A 214 -3.92 -2.37 -17.28
N GLN A 215 -3.65 -2.53 -18.57
CA GLN A 215 -4.60 -2.97 -19.58
C GLN A 215 -4.73 -4.50 -19.64
N LYS A 216 -3.70 -5.24 -19.19
CA LYS A 216 -3.66 -6.71 -19.30
C LYS A 216 -4.56 -7.35 -18.23
N PRO A 217 -5.60 -8.13 -18.59
CA PRO A 217 -6.53 -8.70 -17.62
C PRO A 217 -5.88 -9.54 -16.52
N GLN A 218 -4.89 -10.36 -16.88
CA GLN A 218 -4.14 -11.18 -15.93
C GLN A 218 -3.37 -10.34 -14.90
N LYS A 219 -2.75 -9.23 -15.34
CA LYS A 219 -2.05 -8.30 -14.43
C LYS A 219 -3.02 -7.57 -13.49
N ARG A 220 -4.26 -7.30 -13.93
CA ARG A 220 -5.31 -6.74 -13.06
C ARG A 220 -5.67 -7.69 -11.92
N LEU A 221 -5.83 -8.98 -12.23
CA LEU A 221 -6.06 -10.02 -11.22
C LEU A 221 -4.88 -10.06 -10.23
N LEU A 222 -3.65 -10.14 -10.73
CA LEU A 222 -2.45 -10.17 -9.90
C LEU A 222 -2.33 -8.94 -9.00
N LEU A 223 -2.65 -7.74 -9.49
CA LEU A 223 -2.65 -6.52 -8.69
C LEU A 223 -3.68 -6.59 -7.56
N VAL A 224 -4.90 -7.02 -7.85
CA VAL A 224 -5.96 -7.16 -6.83
C VAL A 224 -5.59 -8.24 -5.81
N MET A 225 -4.99 -9.36 -6.23
CA MET A 225 -4.49 -10.38 -5.31
C MET A 225 -3.36 -9.84 -4.42
N ALA A 226 -2.35 -9.18 -5.00
CA ALA A 226 -1.21 -8.65 -4.26
C ALA A 226 -1.59 -7.55 -3.25
N LEU A 227 -2.63 -6.76 -3.56
CA LEU A 227 -3.15 -5.72 -2.68
C LEU A 227 -4.18 -6.24 -1.67
N GLY A 228 -5.04 -7.15 -2.13
CA GLY A 228 -6.24 -7.57 -1.40
C GLY A 228 -6.10 -8.87 -0.63
N LEU A 229 -5.07 -9.67 -0.88
CA LEU A 229 -4.83 -10.96 -0.23
C LEU A 229 -3.44 -11.05 0.41
N SER A 230 -2.67 -9.96 0.48
CA SER A 230 -1.32 -9.99 1.08
C SER A 230 -1.36 -10.23 2.59
N PRO A 231 -0.75 -11.32 3.11
CA PRO A 231 -0.82 -11.65 4.54
C PRO A 231 -0.20 -10.58 5.43
N LEU A 232 0.85 -9.91 4.96
CA LEU A 232 1.54 -8.83 5.68
C LEU A 232 0.78 -7.49 5.68
N PHE A 233 -0.32 -7.40 4.92
CA PHE A 233 -1.12 -6.18 4.81
C PHE A 233 -2.53 -6.35 5.36
N ILE A 234 -3.15 -7.50 5.12
CA ILE A 234 -4.54 -7.76 5.51
C ILE A 234 -4.72 -7.93 7.02
N GLY A 235 -3.79 -8.60 7.71
CA GLY A 235 -3.83 -8.68 9.18
C GLY A 235 -3.86 -7.29 9.84
N PRO A 236 -2.86 -6.43 9.57
CA PRO A 236 -2.85 -5.04 10.02
C PRO A 236 -4.11 -4.24 9.65
N LEU A 237 -4.68 -4.44 8.46
CA LEU A 237 -5.94 -3.79 8.05
C LEU A 237 -7.12 -4.22 8.94
N ILE A 238 -7.25 -5.51 9.24
CA ILE A 238 -8.31 -6.07 10.10
C ILE A 238 -8.18 -5.55 11.55
N GLU A 239 -6.95 -5.42 12.03
CA GLU A 239 -6.64 -4.83 13.35
C GLU A 239 -6.99 -3.33 13.42
N GLY A 240 -7.02 -2.65 12.27
CA GLY A 240 -7.32 -1.22 12.18
C GLY A 240 -6.11 -0.32 12.02
N ARG A 241 -4.97 -0.84 11.54
CA ARG A 241 -3.83 0.00 11.17
C ARG A 241 -4.14 0.80 9.90
N ASN A 242 -3.63 2.02 9.84
CA ASN A 242 -3.95 3.04 8.84
C ASN A 242 -3.07 2.98 7.56
N ASP A 243 -2.30 1.92 7.35
CA ASP A 243 -1.44 1.75 6.16
C ASP A 243 -2.23 1.74 4.85
N VAL A 244 -3.48 1.27 4.90
CA VAL A 244 -4.37 1.28 3.75
C VAL A 244 -4.68 2.67 3.23
N MET A 245 -4.74 3.68 4.10
CA MET A 245 -5.03 5.05 3.70
C MET A 245 -3.89 5.60 2.84
N VAL A 246 -2.64 5.48 3.31
CA VAL A 246 -1.48 5.97 2.58
C VAL A 246 -1.28 5.22 1.26
N LEU A 247 -1.44 3.90 1.26
CA LEU A 247 -1.31 3.10 0.04
C LEU A 247 -2.39 3.47 -0.99
N SER A 248 -3.63 3.69 -0.55
CA SER A 248 -4.73 4.13 -1.41
C SER A 248 -4.41 5.45 -2.10
N TRP A 249 -3.94 6.45 -1.34
CA TRP A 249 -3.56 7.75 -1.89
C TRP A 249 -2.42 7.64 -2.91
N LEU A 250 -1.44 6.77 -2.69
CA LEU A 250 -0.36 6.50 -3.64
C LEU A 250 -0.88 5.85 -4.93
N ILE A 251 -1.76 4.85 -4.81
CA ILE A 251 -2.41 4.20 -5.97
C ILE A 251 -3.22 5.21 -6.78
N PHE A 252 -3.98 6.10 -6.12
CA PHE A 252 -4.73 7.16 -6.79
C PHE A 252 -3.79 8.13 -7.50
N THR A 253 -2.68 8.51 -6.85
CA THR A 253 -1.63 9.36 -7.42
C THR A 253 -1.11 8.78 -8.73
N TRP A 254 -0.75 7.49 -8.75
CA TRP A 254 -0.20 6.87 -9.95
C TRP A 254 -1.23 6.64 -11.05
N ALA A 255 -2.46 6.28 -10.69
CA ALA A 255 -3.55 6.15 -11.67
C ALA A 255 -3.87 7.50 -12.33
N LEU A 256 -3.81 8.60 -11.59
CA LEU A 256 -3.99 9.95 -12.11
C LEU A 256 -2.80 10.39 -12.97
N LEU A 257 -1.57 10.04 -12.59
CA LEU A 257 -0.37 10.27 -13.40
C LEU A 257 -0.45 9.57 -14.76
N GLN A 258 -0.83 8.29 -14.80
CA GLN A 258 -1.00 7.55 -16.07
C GLN A 258 -2.05 8.18 -16.99
N ARG A 259 -3.00 8.94 -16.43
CA ARG A 259 -4.03 9.67 -17.18
C ARG A 259 -3.61 11.11 -17.52
N GLY A 260 -2.38 11.51 -17.20
CA GLY A 260 -1.87 12.87 -17.42
C GLY A 260 -2.50 13.93 -16.50
N LYS A 261 -3.22 13.55 -15.45
CA LYS A 261 -3.89 14.48 -14.52
C LYS A 261 -2.93 14.97 -13.44
N LEU A 262 -1.89 15.70 -13.85
CA LEU A 262 -0.73 16.08 -13.01
C LEU A 262 -1.10 16.88 -11.76
N THR A 263 -2.09 17.77 -11.87
CA THR A 263 -2.55 18.57 -10.72
C THR A 263 -3.28 17.70 -9.71
N THR A 264 -4.24 16.89 -10.16
CA THR A 264 -5.01 16.02 -9.28
C THR A 264 -4.13 14.96 -8.63
N SER A 265 -3.11 14.43 -9.33
CA SER A 265 -2.14 13.52 -8.71
C SER A 265 -1.30 14.20 -7.62
N ALA A 266 -1.02 15.50 -7.75
CA ALA A 266 -0.32 16.26 -6.70
C ALA A 266 -1.20 16.43 -5.45
N ILE A 267 -2.52 16.60 -5.61
CA ILE A 267 -3.49 16.64 -4.51
C ILE A 267 -3.46 15.31 -3.77
N THR A 268 -3.61 14.18 -4.46
CA THR A 268 -3.59 12.86 -3.80
C THR A 268 -2.24 12.54 -3.16
N LEU A 269 -1.13 13.02 -3.74
CA LEU A 269 0.19 12.91 -3.11
C LEU A 269 0.30 13.74 -1.83
N ALA A 270 -0.26 14.95 -1.79
CA ALA A 270 -0.31 15.78 -0.59
C ALA A 270 -1.14 15.11 0.52
N LEU A 271 -2.27 14.49 0.15
CA LEU A 271 -3.07 13.70 1.08
C LEU A 271 -2.29 12.49 1.61
N ALA A 272 -1.53 11.78 0.76
CA ALA A 272 -0.64 10.71 1.21
C ALA A 272 0.40 11.22 2.23
N CYS A 273 1.06 12.34 1.92
CA CYS A 273 2.06 12.98 2.79
C CYS A 273 1.47 13.45 4.12
N GLY A 274 0.23 13.97 4.11
CA GLY A 274 -0.49 14.36 5.32
C GLY A 274 -0.99 13.17 6.15
N THR A 275 -1.01 11.95 5.59
CA THR A 275 -1.44 10.73 6.29
C THR A 275 -0.27 10.06 6.99
N LYS A 276 0.86 9.84 6.31
CA LYS A 276 2.05 9.21 6.90
C LYS A 276 3.36 9.62 6.24
N HIS A 277 4.43 9.66 7.03
CA HIS A 277 5.80 9.96 6.63
C HIS A 277 6.34 9.15 5.42
N PRO A 278 6.09 7.83 5.28
CA PRO A 278 6.58 7.05 4.14
C PRO A 278 6.23 7.62 2.77
N ALA A 279 5.08 8.31 2.64
CA ALA A 279 4.70 8.93 1.38
C ALA A 279 5.64 10.07 0.95
N VAL A 280 6.26 10.77 1.91
CA VAL A 280 7.21 11.87 1.64
C VAL A 280 8.43 11.36 0.87
N VAL A 281 8.85 10.12 1.12
CA VAL A 281 9.99 9.49 0.43
C VAL A 281 9.73 9.36 -1.09
N PHE A 282 8.47 9.29 -1.53
CA PHE A 282 8.11 9.24 -2.97
C PHE A 282 8.17 10.62 -3.67
N VAL A 283 8.10 11.72 -2.93
CA VAL A 283 8.05 13.10 -3.47
C VAL A 283 9.17 13.41 -4.48
N PRO A 284 10.47 13.12 -4.21
CA PRO A 284 11.51 13.36 -5.21
C PRO A 284 11.33 12.52 -6.48
N PHE A 285 10.92 11.25 -6.36
CA PHE A 285 10.65 10.39 -7.51
C PHE A 285 9.50 10.92 -8.37
N TYR A 286 8.46 11.45 -7.72
CA TYR A 286 7.31 12.08 -8.37
C TYR A 286 7.74 13.29 -9.22
N PHE A 287 8.46 14.25 -8.64
CA PHE A 287 8.85 15.47 -9.36
C PHE A 287 9.93 15.23 -10.42
N ILE A 288 10.82 14.27 -10.21
CA ILE A 288 11.70 13.80 -11.28
C ILE A 288 10.87 13.22 -12.43
N TYR A 289 9.90 12.35 -12.15
CA TYR A 289 9.06 11.78 -13.20
C TYR A 289 8.31 12.87 -14.01
N LEU A 290 7.81 13.92 -13.36
CA LEU A 290 7.15 15.03 -14.06
C LEU A 290 8.08 15.85 -14.98
N SER A 291 9.37 15.93 -14.62
CA SER A 291 10.39 16.73 -15.31
C SER A 291 11.19 15.95 -16.37
N GLN A 292 10.86 14.68 -16.61
CA GLN A 292 11.58 13.82 -17.56
C GLN A 292 11.24 14.05 -19.04
N ARG A 293 10.21 14.85 -19.35
CA ARG A 293 9.73 15.06 -20.73
C ARG A 293 9.76 16.53 -21.13
N GLY A 294 10.18 16.79 -22.36
CA GLY A 294 10.12 18.10 -23.00
C GLY A 294 11.37 18.97 -22.78
N THR A 295 11.30 20.19 -23.32
CA THR A 295 12.30 21.26 -23.17
C THR A 295 12.32 21.79 -21.73
N TRP A 296 13.36 22.54 -21.33
CA TRP A 296 13.44 23.13 -19.99
C TRP A 296 12.18 23.91 -19.59
N ARG A 297 11.66 24.77 -20.50
CA ARG A 297 10.44 25.55 -20.25
C ARG A 297 9.22 24.65 -20.02
N GLU A 298 9.09 23.56 -20.78
CA GLU A 298 7.99 22.60 -20.61
C GLU A 298 8.12 21.83 -19.29
N ARG A 299 9.33 21.42 -18.91
CA ARG A 299 9.59 20.75 -17.61
C ARG A 299 9.18 21.64 -16.45
N VAL A 300 9.59 22.91 -16.46
CA VAL A 300 9.20 23.89 -15.43
C VAL A 300 7.68 24.03 -15.37
N LYS A 301 7.00 24.22 -16.50
CA LYS A 301 5.53 24.33 -16.55
C LYS A 301 4.82 23.06 -16.02
N ARG A 302 5.35 21.87 -16.33
CA ARG A 302 4.80 20.59 -15.86
C ARG A 302 4.96 20.38 -14.36
N VAL A 303 6.02 20.93 -13.76
CA VAL A 303 6.33 20.78 -12.32
C VAL A 303 5.71 21.88 -11.48
N GLN A 304 5.75 23.14 -11.94
CA GLN A 304 5.42 24.32 -11.13
C GLN A 304 4.03 24.22 -10.50
N LYS A 305 2.98 23.96 -11.30
CA LYS A 305 1.61 23.91 -10.79
C LYS A 305 1.38 22.72 -9.84
N PRO A 306 1.76 21.48 -10.18
CA PRO A 306 1.71 20.35 -9.23
C PRO A 306 2.51 20.60 -7.94
N PHE A 307 3.69 21.21 -8.04
CA PHE A 307 4.53 21.53 -6.89
C PHE A 307 3.83 22.51 -5.95
N LEU A 308 3.34 23.64 -6.47
CA LEU A 308 2.62 24.64 -5.69
C LEU A 308 1.39 24.05 -4.99
N ILE A 309 0.62 23.21 -5.69
CA ILE A 309 -0.58 22.57 -5.13
C ILE A 309 -0.23 21.54 -4.06
N TRP A 310 0.77 20.71 -4.32
CA TRP A 310 1.25 19.74 -3.33
C TRP A 310 1.77 20.45 -2.07
N THR A 311 2.59 21.49 -2.23
CA THR A 311 3.12 22.28 -1.12
C THR A 311 2.00 22.97 -0.35
N ALA A 312 1.12 23.70 -1.04
CA ALA A 312 0.02 24.44 -0.39
C ALA A 312 -0.89 23.52 0.42
N LEU A 313 -1.28 22.36 -0.13
CA LEU A 313 -2.13 21.41 0.59
C LEU A 313 -1.40 20.72 1.74
N THR A 314 -0.14 20.34 1.56
CA THR A 314 0.64 19.73 2.65
C THR A 314 0.82 20.72 3.81
N VAL A 315 1.13 21.98 3.50
CA VAL A 315 1.22 23.06 4.48
C VAL A 315 -0.14 23.30 5.13
N LEU A 316 -1.24 23.35 4.38
CA LEU A 316 -2.58 23.53 4.93
C LEU A 316 -2.96 22.43 5.93
N ILE A 317 -2.57 21.17 5.66
CA ILE A 317 -2.85 20.03 6.53
C ILE A 317 -1.97 20.05 7.79
N ILE A 318 -0.68 20.37 7.66
CA ILE A 318 0.31 20.19 8.73
C ILE A 318 0.49 21.47 9.56
N ALA A 319 0.58 22.63 8.92
CA ALA A 319 0.97 23.87 9.57
C ALA A 319 0.05 24.30 10.74
N PRO A 320 -1.30 24.15 10.68
CA PRO A 320 -2.13 24.53 11.81
C PRO A 320 -1.74 23.81 13.10
N TRP A 321 -1.45 22.51 13.02
CA TRP A 321 -1.12 21.68 14.18
C TRP A 321 0.30 21.91 14.67
N PHE A 322 1.23 22.08 13.72
CA PHE A 322 2.60 22.48 14.03
C PHE A 322 2.64 23.84 14.73
N LEU A 323 1.90 24.84 14.24
CA LEU A 323 1.92 26.19 14.81
C LEU A 323 1.23 26.30 16.17
N LEU A 324 0.23 25.46 16.47
CA LEU A 324 -0.43 25.42 17.77
C LEU A 324 0.51 24.96 18.89
N ASN A 325 1.36 23.96 18.61
CA ASN A 325 2.38 23.51 19.56
C ASN A 325 3.56 22.83 18.81
N PRO A 326 4.58 23.61 18.39
CA PRO A 326 5.69 23.07 17.61
C PRO A 326 6.50 22.00 18.34
N SER A 327 6.74 22.17 19.65
CA SER A 327 7.55 21.22 20.42
C SER A 327 6.87 19.88 20.53
N SER A 328 5.58 19.86 20.89
CA SER A 328 4.87 18.59 21.03
C SER A 328 4.60 17.94 19.67
N PHE A 329 4.34 18.72 18.61
CA PHE A 329 4.22 18.16 17.26
C PHE A 329 5.50 17.45 16.81
N VAL A 330 6.67 18.08 16.99
CA VAL A 330 7.96 17.48 16.63
C VAL A 330 8.28 16.30 17.52
N ASP A 331 8.01 16.40 18.82
CA ASP A 331 8.27 15.30 19.74
C ASP A 331 7.47 14.06 19.37
N ASP A 332 6.17 14.20 19.14
CA ASP A 332 5.27 13.09 18.82
C ASP A 332 5.52 12.48 17.44
N THR A 333 5.78 13.31 16.43
CA THR A 333 5.84 12.84 15.03
C THR A 333 7.25 12.51 14.56
N VAL A 334 8.29 13.01 15.24
CA VAL A 334 9.70 12.82 14.84
C VAL A 334 10.52 12.22 15.97
N SER A 335 10.58 12.84 17.15
CA SER A 335 11.49 12.40 18.23
C SER A 335 11.09 11.04 18.79
N TYR A 336 9.81 10.84 19.06
CA TYR A 336 9.21 9.61 19.56
C TYR A 336 9.55 8.40 18.67
N LEU A 337 9.44 8.59 17.34
CA LEU A 337 9.72 7.55 16.35
C LEU A 337 11.21 7.31 16.13
N ASN A 338 12.05 8.35 16.27
CA ASN A 338 13.51 8.22 16.16
C ASN A 338 14.17 7.74 17.44
N GLY A 339 13.43 7.74 18.55
CA GLY A 339 13.94 7.34 19.84
C GLY A 339 14.72 8.44 20.54
N THR A 340 14.43 9.72 20.29
CA THR A 340 15.09 10.87 20.93
C THR A 340 14.17 11.61 21.90
N SER A 341 12.92 11.17 22.08
CA SER A 341 12.03 11.67 23.11
C SER A 341 12.33 11.00 24.46
N ALA A 342 11.91 11.64 25.55
CA ALA A 342 12.02 11.11 26.92
C ALA A 342 11.31 9.75 27.06
N VAL A 343 10.14 9.62 26.44
CA VAL A 343 9.40 8.35 26.31
C VAL A 343 9.35 8.02 24.83
N SER A 344 10.02 6.96 24.41
CA SER A 344 10.12 6.59 23.00
C SER A 344 9.51 5.22 22.76
N TYR A 345 8.96 5.01 21.56
CA TYR A 345 8.52 3.68 21.18
C TYR A 345 9.69 2.69 21.26
N PRO A 346 9.49 1.41 21.61
CA PRO A 346 10.59 0.47 21.71
C PRO A 346 11.19 0.17 20.33
N ILE A 347 12.48 -0.15 20.29
CA ILE A 347 13.09 -0.78 19.12
C ILE A 347 12.31 -2.07 18.83
N SER A 348 11.75 -2.20 17.62
CA SER A 348 10.85 -3.32 17.30
C SER A 348 10.88 -3.75 15.84
N GLY A 349 10.30 -4.92 15.60
CA GLY A 349 10.09 -5.50 14.26
C GLY A 349 11.37 -6.11 13.67
N PHE A 350 11.55 -5.90 12.36
CA PHE A 350 12.64 -6.43 11.53
C PHE A 350 13.76 -5.43 11.32
N SER A 351 13.90 -4.44 12.20
CA SER A 351 14.87 -3.36 12.05
C SER A 351 16.31 -3.82 12.35
N PHE A 352 17.27 -3.09 11.82
CA PHE A 352 18.68 -3.21 12.19
C PHE A 352 18.88 -3.03 13.70
N GLY A 353 18.11 -2.14 14.33
CA GLY A 353 18.13 -1.97 15.78
C GLY A 353 17.79 -3.27 16.53
N MET A 354 16.79 -4.02 16.07
CA MET A 354 16.44 -5.31 16.67
C MET A 354 17.52 -6.36 16.50
N LEU A 355 18.27 -6.34 15.39
CA LEU A 355 19.46 -7.17 15.24
C LEU A 355 20.52 -6.81 16.29
N LEU A 356 20.80 -5.52 16.51
CA LEU A 356 21.75 -5.08 17.53
C LEU A 356 21.34 -5.48 18.95
N VAL A 357 20.06 -5.35 19.30
CA VAL A 357 19.51 -5.82 20.58
C VAL A 357 19.68 -7.34 20.71
N SER A 358 19.38 -8.09 19.65
CA SER A 358 19.43 -9.57 19.68
C SER A 358 20.86 -10.10 19.79
N LEU A 359 21.84 -9.36 19.29
CA LEU A 359 23.28 -9.65 19.43
C LEU A 359 23.86 -9.16 20.76
N GLY A 360 23.07 -8.51 21.62
CA GLY A 360 23.54 -7.94 22.89
C GLY A 360 24.41 -6.69 22.74
N LEU A 361 24.43 -6.05 21.56
CA LEU A 361 25.17 -4.81 21.29
C LEU A 361 24.43 -3.57 21.83
N LEU A 362 23.10 -3.68 21.98
CA LEU A 362 22.29 -2.70 22.70
C LEU A 362 21.76 -3.33 23.99
N PRO A 363 21.78 -2.58 25.11
CA PRO A 363 21.45 -3.13 26.43
C PRO A 363 19.98 -3.52 26.57
N SER A 364 19.09 -2.88 25.82
CA SER A 364 17.66 -3.20 25.78
C SER A 364 17.01 -2.66 24.50
N ASN A 365 15.77 -3.07 24.25
CA ASN A 365 14.91 -2.49 23.21
C ASN A 365 14.47 -1.04 23.52
N LEU A 366 14.78 -0.49 24.69
CA LEU A 366 14.53 0.92 25.00
C LEU A 366 15.75 1.81 24.76
N ALA A 367 16.91 1.21 24.43
CA ALA A 367 18.16 1.94 24.27
C ALA A 367 18.04 3.13 23.30
N GLN A 368 18.66 4.24 23.68
CA GLN A 368 18.87 5.40 22.82
C GLN A 368 19.95 5.06 21.79
N PHE A 369 19.66 5.28 20.52
CA PHE A 369 20.58 4.93 19.43
C PHE A 369 20.36 5.87 18.23
N PRO A 370 21.42 6.32 17.53
CA PRO A 370 21.31 7.36 16.50
C PRO A 370 20.79 6.82 15.15
N PHE A 371 19.56 6.28 15.13
CA PHE A 371 18.94 5.71 13.92
C PHE A 371 18.90 6.71 12.75
N GLY A 372 18.59 7.98 13.02
CA GLY A 372 18.55 9.02 12.00
C GLY A 372 19.87 9.20 11.25
N VAL A 373 21.02 9.05 11.94
CA VAL A 373 22.34 9.12 11.31
C VAL A 373 22.53 7.97 10.33
N LEU A 374 22.16 6.74 10.72
CA LEU A 374 22.24 5.57 9.83
C LEU A 374 21.29 5.69 8.63
N GLN A 375 20.08 6.20 8.85
CA GLN A 375 19.12 6.44 7.78
C GLN A 375 19.64 7.47 6.78
N ILE A 376 20.29 8.55 7.22
CA ILE A 376 20.90 9.54 6.33
C ILE A 376 22.11 8.94 5.61
N ALA A 377 23.02 8.29 6.34
CA ALA A 377 24.26 7.74 5.80
C ALA A 377 24.02 6.64 4.75
N SER A 378 23.02 5.79 4.96
CA SER A 378 22.64 4.74 4.01
C SER A 378 21.63 5.24 2.96
N GLY A 379 20.68 6.08 3.37
CA GLY A 379 19.57 6.53 2.54
C GLY A 379 19.99 7.54 1.48
N LEU A 380 20.86 8.51 1.78
CA LEU A 380 21.26 9.53 0.80
C LEU A 380 22.02 8.96 -0.41
N PRO A 381 23.04 8.10 -0.25
CA PRO A 381 23.72 7.49 -1.39
C PRO A 381 22.79 6.64 -2.26
N VAL A 382 21.92 5.86 -1.61
CA VAL A 382 20.91 5.03 -2.29
C VAL A 382 19.90 5.89 -3.03
N ALA A 383 19.39 6.94 -2.39
CA ALA A 383 18.47 7.90 -3.00
C ALA A 383 19.11 8.56 -4.23
N TYR A 384 20.35 9.05 -4.12
CA TYR A 384 21.07 9.63 -5.25
C TYR A 384 21.21 8.64 -6.41
N GLY A 385 21.65 7.41 -6.14
CA GLY A 385 21.78 6.37 -7.16
C GLY A 385 20.46 6.03 -7.85
N LEU A 386 19.37 5.91 -7.09
CA LEU A 386 18.05 5.57 -7.60
C LEU A 386 17.41 6.72 -8.39
N LEU A 387 17.50 7.96 -7.89
CA LEU A 387 17.01 9.15 -8.59
C LEU A 387 17.81 9.41 -9.87
N ARG A 388 19.14 9.22 -9.84
CA ARG A 388 19.99 9.28 -11.05
C ARG A 388 19.60 8.21 -12.06
N ARG A 389 19.38 6.97 -11.61
CA ARG A 389 18.93 5.88 -12.48
C ARG A 389 17.56 6.17 -13.08
N GLN A 390 16.62 6.69 -12.29
CA GLN A 390 15.30 7.09 -12.77
C GLN A 390 15.42 8.21 -13.82
N TRP A 391 16.27 9.22 -13.57
CA TRP A 391 16.53 10.30 -14.53
C TRP A 391 17.04 9.77 -15.87
N GLN A 392 17.94 8.80 -15.86
CA GLN A 392 18.49 8.17 -17.07
C GLN A 392 17.49 7.23 -17.76
N ARG A 393 16.58 6.60 -17.01
CA ARG A 393 15.60 5.63 -17.50
C ARG A 393 14.20 6.02 -17.03
N PRO A 394 13.54 6.95 -17.75
CA PRO A 394 12.25 7.48 -17.33
C PRO A 394 11.18 6.39 -17.31
N GLY A 395 10.37 6.37 -16.27
CA GLY A 395 9.28 5.41 -16.13
C GLY A 395 8.66 5.43 -14.75
N LEU A 396 7.33 5.48 -14.69
CA LEU A 396 6.60 5.45 -13.43
C LEU A 396 6.83 4.13 -12.66
N PRO A 397 6.83 2.95 -13.29
CA PRO A 397 7.23 1.71 -12.62
C PRO A 397 8.62 1.78 -11.96
N ALA A 398 9.60 2.36 -12.64
CA ALA A 398 10.95 2.52 -12.11
C ALA A 398 11.00 3.51 -10.93
N ALA A 399 10.19 4.58 -10.98
CA ALA A 399 10.05 5.53 -9.88
C ALA A 399 9.47 4.86 -8.62
N ILE A 400 8.42 4.04 -8.78
CA ILE A 400 7.80 3.29 -7.68
C ILE A 400 8.77 2.24 -7.12
N ALA A 401 9.50 1.55 -7.99
CA ALA A 401 10.52 0.59 -7.58
C ALA A 401 11.68 1.26 -6.80
N GLY A 402 12.16 2.42 -7.29
CA GLY A 402 13.16 3.20 -6.57
C GLY A 402 12.65 3.67 -5.22
N PHE A 403 11.42 4.16 -5.16
CA PHE A 403 10.78 4.57 -3.92
C PHE A 403 10.69 3.46 -2.89
N ALA A 404 10.17 2.29 -3.25
CA ALA A 404 10.02 1.23 -2.26
C ALA A 404 11.35 0.59 -1.83
N LEU A 405 12.39 0.60 -2.69
CA LEU A 405 13.73 0.22 -2.26
C LEU A 405 14.33 1.26 -1.29
N LEU A 406 14.18 2.56 -1.56
CA LEU A 406 14.64 3.60 -0.62
C LEU A 406 13.87 3.54 0.70
N LEU A 407 12.56 3.29 0.64
CA LEU A 407 11.72 3.11 1.82
C LEU A 407 12.18 1.89 2.62
N PHE A 408 12.50 0.76 1.98
CA PHE A 408 13.05 -0.41 2.66
C PHE A 408 14.33 -0.09 3.42
N ILE A 409 15.30 0.56 2.77
CA ILE A 409 16.57 0.94 3.43
C ILE A 409 16.31 1.89 4.60
N SER A 410 15.47 2.91 4.40
CA SER A 410 15.11 3.87 5.45
C SER A 410 14.41 3.20 6.64
N GLN A 411 13.48 2.27 6.40
CA GLN A 411 12.76 1.55 7.45
C GLN A 411 13.66 0.53 8.15
N PHE A 412 14.51 -0.19 7.42
CA PHE A 412 15.45 -1.14 7.99
C PHE A 412 16.40 -0.47 9.00
N PHE A 413 16.89 0.73 8.70
CA PHE A 413 17.73 1.51 9.63
C PHE A 413 16.94 2.40 10.59
N SER A 414 15.61 2.34 10.59
CA SER A 414 14.78 3.04 11.55
C SER A 414 14.70 2.29 12.88
N ARG A 415 14.17 2.95 13.90
CA ARG A 415 13.88 2.33 15.19
C ARG A 415 12.78 1.25 15.10
N ILE A 416 11.83 1.41 14.18
CA ILE A 416 10.60 0.62 14.09
C ILE A 416 10.44 0.09 12.67
N PHE A 417 10.55 -1.23 12.48
CA PHE A 417 10.28 -1.84 11.18
C PHE A 417 9.35 -3.05 11.30
N ASN A 418 8.09 -2.79 11.61
CA ASN A 418 7.06 -3.83 11.77
C ASN A 418 6.63 -4.46 10.43
N ASP A 419 5.89 -5.56 10.56
CA ASP A 419 5.33 -6.38 9.48
C ASP A 419 4.53 -5.60 8.45
N ASN A 420 3.68 -4.66 8.89
CA ASN A 420 2.88 -3.81 8.02
C ASN A 420 3.74 -2.94 7.07
N TYR A 421 4.91 -2.47 7.51
CA TYR A 421 5.82 -1.71 6.66
C TYR A 421 6.47 -2.60 5.60
N LEU A 422 6.86 -3.82 5.97
CA LEU A 422 7.38 -4.80 5.01
C LEU A 422 6.30 -5.18 3.98
N GLY A 423 5.07 -5.39 4.45
CA GLY A 423 3.90 -5.61 3.61
C GLY A 423 3.69 -4.48 2.60
N LEU A 424 3.73 -3.22 3.08
CA LEU A 424 3.67 -2.04 2.21
C LEU A 424 4.77 -2.09 1.14
N ILE A 425 6.03 -2.27 1.51
CA ILE A 425 7.17 -2.30 0.57
C ILE A 425 7.02 -3.38 -0.50
N ILE A 426 6.64 -4.60 -0.11
CA ILE A 426 6.43 -5.72 -1.04
C ILE A 426 5.28 -5.40 -2.00
N THR A 427 4.19 -4.84 -1.49
CA THR A 427 3.06 -4.43 -2.30
C THR A 427 3.44 -3.32 -3.29
N LEU A 428 4.24 -2.34 -2.88
CA LEU A 428 4.77 -1.30 -3.76
C LEU A 428 5.64 -1.91 -4.89
N MET A 429 6.48 -2.91 -4.60
CA MET A 429 7.22 -3.67 -5.62
C MET A 429 6.28 -4.41 -6.58
N ALA A 430 5.25 -5.07 -6.06
CA ALA A 430 4.28 -5.78 -6.90
C ALA A 430 3.56 -4.82 -7.85
N VAL A 431 3.19 -3.62 -7.36
CA VAL A 431 2.60 -2.58 -8.21
C VAL A 431 3.58 -2.12 -9.27
N ALA A 432 4.84 -1.85 -8.93
CA ALA A 432 5.86 -1.49 -9.92
C ALA A 432 6.03 -2.57 -11.00
N ALA A 433 6.06 -3.86 -10.64
CA ALA A 433 6.24 -4.96 -11.57
C ALA A 433 5.03 -5.19 -12.50
N LEU A 434 3.81 -4.99 -11.97
CA LEU A 434 2.56 -5.29 -12.67
C LEU A 434 1.95 -4.08 -13.38
N MET A 435 2.38 -2.86 -13.08
CA MET A 435 1.94 -1.65 -13.78
C MET A 435 2.37 -1.70 -15.27
N ASP A 436 1.57 -1.10 -16.14
CA ASP A 436 1.99 -0.89 -17.52
C ASP A 436 3.10 0.14 -17.61
N VAL A 437 4.13 -0.18 -18.39
CA VAL A 437 5.14 0.80 -18.78
C VAL A 437 4.47 1.74 -19.77
N GLU A 438 4.49 3.04 -19.49
CA GLU A 438 4.16 4.03 -20.51
C GLU A 438 5.20 3.94 -21.62
N THR A 439 4.93 3.15 -22.65
CA THR A 439 5.57 3.35 -23.95
C THR A 439 5.17 4.75 -24.37
N ALA A 440 6.15 5.60 -24.66
CA ALA A 440 5.91 6.92 -25.21
C ALA A 440 4.88 6.76 -26.32
N ARG A 441 3.67 7.33 -26.13
CA ARG A 441 2.75 7.52 -27.25
C ARG A 441 3.58 8.27 -28.28
N ALA A 442 3.93 7.58 -29.37
CA ALA A 442 4.52 8.23 -30.52
C ALA A 442 3.62 9.43 -30.83
N PRO A 443 4.18 10.65 -31.02
CA PRO A 443 3.37 11.73 -31.53
C PRO A 443 2.66 11.20 -32.77
N ALA A 444 1.33 11.30 -32.80
CA ALA A 444 0.56 10.90 -33.96
C ALA A 444 1.21 11.56 -35.17
N THR A 445 1.77 10.76 -36.06
CA THR A 445 2.25 11.23 -37.36
C THR A 445 1.05 11.89 -38.01
N ILE A 446 1.08 13.22 -38.04
CA ILE A 446 0.20 14.02 -38.88
C ILE A 446 0.52 13.56 -40.29
N ALA A 447 -0.39 12.78 -40.88
CA ALA A 447 -0.29 12.43 -42.28
C ALA A 447 -0.22 13.75 -43.08
N PRO A 448 0.69 13.87 -44.06
CA PRO A 448 0.67 15.03 -44.93
C PRO A 448 -0.69 15.02 -45.64
N THR A 449 -1.46 16.09 -45.44
CA THR A 449 -2.60 16.39 -46.30
C THR A 449 -2.04 16.77 -47.65
N ASP A 450 -1.97 15.79 -48.56
CA ASP A 450 -1.84 16.05 -49.99
C ASP A 450 -3.08 16.83 -50.43
N HIS A 451 -2.93 18.14 -50.61
CA HIS A 451 -3.83 18.93 -51.42
C HIS A 451 -3.19 19.12 -52.78
N ALA A 452 -3.74 18.38 -53.75
CA ALA A 452 -3.69 18.69 -55.17
C ALA A 452 -4.49 19.96 -55.50
#